data_AF-A0A6M3LW20-F1
#
_entry.id   AF-A0A6M3LW20-F1
#
_cell.length_a   1.000
_cell.length_b   1.000
_cell.length_c   1.000
_cell.angle_alpha   90.00
_cell.angle_beta   90.00
_cell.angle_gamma   90.00
#
_symmetry.space_group_name_H-M   'P 1'
#
loop_
_entity.id
_entity.type
_entity.pdbx_description
1 polymer ?
#
loop_
_entity_poly.entity_id
_entity_poly.type
_entity_poly.pdbx_seq_one_letter_code
_entity_poly.pdbx_strand_id
1 'polypeptide(L)' 'MERKDAKIGAVVQLAGRTATIIKVKGNKASVRPVGESARWVQIDDLVKSQD' A
#
# COMPACT_ATOMS: atom_id res chain seq x y z
N MET A 1 1.95 -1.81 -21.25
CA MET A 1 2.67 -1.97 -19.97
C MET A 1 1.86 -1.23 -18.92
N GLU A 2 0.98 -1.93 -18.21
CA GLU A 2 0.07 -1.32 -17.23
C GLU A 2 0.86 -0.95 -15.97
N ARG A 3 0.94 0.35 -15.66
CA ARG A 3 1.71 0.86 -14.52
C ARG A 3 1.15 0.29 -13.21
N LYS A 4 2.04 -0.07 -12.29
CA LYS A 4 1.71 -0.44 -10.90
C LYS A 4 1.23 0.81 -10.14
N ASP A 5 0.07 1.36 -10.51
CA ASP A 5 -0.47 2.54 -9.83
C ASP A 5 -1.03 2.14 -8.47
N ALA A 6 -0.22 2.35 -7.42
CA ALA A 6 -0.70 2.39 -6.06
C ALA A 6 -1.78 3.47 -5.95
N LYS A 7 -3.04 3.08 -5.70
CA LYS A 7 -4.15 4.02 -5.55
C LYS A 7 -4.44 4.26 -4.08
N ILE A 8 -4.70 5.51 -3.72
CA ILE A 8 -5.22 5.84 -2.39
C ILE A 8 -6.60 5.18 -2.23
N GLY A 9 -6.81 4.50 -1.11
CA GLY A 9 -7.97 3.65 -0.83
C GLY A 9 -7.78 2.20 -1.25
N ALA A 10 -6.73 1.86 -2.00
CA ALA A 10 -6.44 0.46 -2.33
C ALA A 10 -6.08 -0.32 -1.07
N VAL A 11 -6.66 -1.51 -0.96
CA VAL A 11 -6.28 -2.49 0.06
C VAL A 11 -5.11 -3.30 -0.48
N VAL A 12 -4.04 -3.37 0.30
CA VAL A 12 -2.78 -4.04 -0.02
C VAL A 12 -2.38 -4.96 1.13
N GLN A 13 -1.46 -5.88 0.87
CA GLN A 13 -0.83 -6.66 1.93
C GLN A 13 0.57 -6.14 2.20
N LEU A 14 0.83 -5.80 3.47
CA LEU A 14 2.15 -5.45 3.98
C LEU A 14 2.57 -6.53 4.97
N ALA A 15 3.64 -7.27 4.66
CA ALA A 15 4.18 -8.33 5.52
C ALA A 15 3.10 -9.35 6.01
N GLY A 16 2.20 -9.76 5.11
CA GLY A 16 1.12 -10.71 5.42
C GLY A 16 -0.05 -10.12 6.21
N ARG A 17 -0.11 -8.79 6.40
CA ARG A 17 -1.23 -8.08 7.01
C ARG A 17 -1.94 -7.17 6.03
N THR A 18 -3.25 -7.09 6.14
CA THR A 18 -4.06 -6.16 5.35
C THR A 18 -3.79 -4.71 5.78
N ALA A 19 -3.48 -3.87 4.80
CA ALA A 19 -3.26 -2.44 4.99
C ALA A 19 -3.96 -1.64 3.89
N THR A 20 -4.37 -0.43 4.19
CA THR A 20 -4.99 0.47 3.21
C THR A 20 -4.03 1.60 2.87
N ILE A 21 -3.83 1.87 1.58
CA ILE A 21 -3.06 3.01 1.13
C ILE A 21 -3.85 4.28 1.44
N ILE A 22 -3.30 5.16 2.27
CA ILE A 22 -3.93 6.44 2.62
C ILE A 22 -3.27 7.63 1.91
N LYS A 23 -2.03 7.47 1.43
CA LYS A 23 -1.30 8.51 0.70
C LYS A 23 -0.27 7.90 -0.23
N VAL A 24 -0.02 8.53 -1.37
CA VAL A 24 1.02 8.13 -2.32
C VAL A 24 1.89 9.34 -2.65
N LYS A 25 3.20 9.15 -2.65
CA LYS A 25 4.18 10.19 -2.98
C LYS A 25 5.34 9.57 -3.75
N GLY A 26 5.34 9.73 -5.07
CA GLY A 26 6.34 9.13 -5.95
C GLY A 26 6.35 7.60 -5.79
N ASN A 27 7.52 7.03 -5.46
CA ASN A 27 7.67 5.57 -5.27
C ASN A 27 7.37 5.07 -3.84
N LYS A 28 6.80 5.93 -2.97
CA LYS A 28 6.43 5.56 -1.60
C LYS A 28 4.92 5.72 -1.40
N ALA A 29 4.36 4.83 -0.60
CA ALA A 29 2.99 4.90 -0.15
C ALA A 29 2.94 4.92 1.37
N SER A 30 2.09 5.77 1.93
CA SER A 30 1.69 5.68 3.32
C SER A 30 0.54 4.70 3.40
N VAL A 31 0.75 3.62 4.14
CA VAL A 31 -0.25 2.57 4.34
C VAL A 31 -0.62 2.47 5.80
N ARG A 32 -1.89 2.21 6.08
CA ARG A 32 -2.42 2.01 7.43
C ARG A 32 -2.87 0.55 7.58
N PRO A 33 -2.10 -0.29 8.29
CA PRO A 33 -2.53 -1.63 8.64
C PRO A 33 -3.75 -1.57 9.56
N VAL A 34 -4.62 -2.58 9.48
CA VAL A 34 -5.76 -2.68 10.39
C VAL A 34 -5.25 -2.87 11.82
N GLY A 35 -5.62 -1.96 12.73
CA GLY A 35 -5.18 -2.00 14.13
C GLY A 35 -3.81 -1.37 14.41
N GLU A 36 -3.13 -0.79 13.41
CA GLU A 36 -1.85 -0.08 13.60
C GLU A 36 -1.87 1.35 13.02
N SER A 37 -0.90 2.15 13.46
CA SER A 37 -0.64 3.48 12.89
C SER A 37 -0.11 3.39 11.47
N ALA A 38 -0.43 4.40 10.67
CA ALA A 38 0.05 4.50 9.31
C ALA A 38 1.59 4.65 9.25
N ARG A 39 2.21 4.03 8.26
CA ARG A 39 3.65 4.11 8.03
C ARG A 39 3.97 4.23 6.54
N TRP A 40 5.09 4.88 6.24
CA TRP A 40 5.59 5.02 4.88
C TRP A 40 6.39 3.78 4.50
N VAL A 41 6.01 3.18 3.37
CA VAL A 41 6.67 2.02 2.78
C VAL A 41 6.90 2.26 1.29
N GLN A 42 7.83 1.51 0.69
CA GLN A 42 8.02 1.55 -0.75
C GLN A 42 6.88 0.81 -1.44
N ILE A 43 6.43 1.32 -2.58
CA ILE A 43 5.35 0.68 -3.34
C ILE A 43 5.81 -0.69 -3.87
N ASP A 44 7.09 -0.87 -4.14
CA ASP A 44 7.66 -2.17 -4.53
C ASP A 44 7.60 -3.22 -3.42
N ASP A 45 7.60 -2.79 -2.15
CA ASP A 45 7.48 -3.68 -0.99
C ASP A 45 6.01 -4.08 -0.73
N LEU A 46 5.06 -3.34 -1.31
CA LEU A 46 3.65 -3.65 -1.21
C LEU A 46 3.30 -4.80 -2.15
N VAL A 47 2.84 -5.91 -1.59
CA VAL A 47 2.29 -7.01 -2.38
C VAL A 47 0.89 -6.61 -2.83
N LYS A 48 0.66 -6.61 -4.15
CA LYS A 48 -0.70 -6.44 -4.70
C LYS A 48 -1.54 -7.63 -4.25
N SER A 49 -2.51 -7.41 -3.36
CA SER A 49 -3.63 -8.34 -3.24
C SER A 49 -4.53 -8.04 -4.44
N GLN A 50 -4.54 -8.96 -5.40
CA GLN A 50 -5.48 -8.90 -6.52
C GLN A 50 -6.85 -9.34 -6.00
N ASP A 51 -7.76 -8.39 -5.92
CA ASP A 51 -9.20 -8.58 -6.09
C ASP A 51 -9.71 -7.44 -6.99
#